data_AF-A0A7W7S3Y6-F1
#
_entry.id   AF-A0A7W7S3Y6-F1
#
_cell.length_a   1.000
_cell.length_b   1.000
_cell.length_c   1.000
_cell.angle_alpha   90.00
_cell.angle_beta   90.00
_cell.angle_gamma   90.00
#
_symmetry.space_group_name_H-M   'P 1'
#
loop_
_entity.id
_entity.type
_entity.pdbx_description
1 polymer ?
#
loop_
_entity_poly.entity_id
_entity_poly.type
_entity_poly.pdbx_seq_one_letter_code
_entity_poly.pdbx_strand_id
1 'polypeptide(L)'
;MPRLTVTVVKRSDDLRGFVVLPRRWVVERTFAWPARYRRLVRIYEREPEHHEALIWWATVHRMTRRLTRELAGRPPHGRWSDPPPLADLSSPDRRGKVLELLAAQPWRAWKGTELAAILGIANINSFRVQLSQWSHQGYINKIGPALYGPMPTST
;
A
#
# COMPACT_ATOMS: atom_id res chain seq x y z
N MET A 1 -22.16 -27.72 14.16
CA MET A 1 -21.71 -27.01 12.94
C MET A 1 -22.02 -25.52 13.11
N PRO A 2 -21.09 -24.60 12.82
CA PRO A 2 -21.39 -23.17 12.91
C PRO A 2 -22.50 -22.80 11.92
N ARG A 3 -23.51 -22.06 12.41
CA ARG A 3 -24.65 -21.61 11.59
C ARG A 3 -24.22 -20.37 10.82
N LEU A 4 -23.99 -20.52 9.51
CA LEU A 4 -23.64 -19.40 8.63
C LEU A 4 -24.89 -18.57 8.35
N THR A 5 -24.92 -17.33 8.84
CA THR A 5 -25.97 -16.36 8.51
C THR A 5 -25.63 -15.69 7.18
N VAL A 6 -26.42 -15.95 6.13
CA VAL A 6 -26.27 -15.32 4.82
C VAL A 6 -27.14 -14.06 4.78
N THR A 7 -26.51 -12.90 4.58
CA THR A 7 -27.21 -11.63 4.37
C THR A 7 -27.13 -11.25 2.90
N VAL A 8 -28.29 -11.19 2.24
CA VAL A 8 -28.37 -10.75 0.83
C VAL A 8 -28.37 -9.23 0.79
N VAL A 9 -27.32 -8.65 0.20
CA VAL A 9 -27.23 -7.21 -0.03
C VAL A 9 -27.80 -6.90 -1.41
N LYS A 10 -28.92 -6.17 -1.47
CA LYS A 10 -29.54 -5.76 -2.73
C LYS A 10 -28.71 -4.69 -3.44
N ARG A 11 -28.80 -4.69 -4.77
CA ARG A 11 -28.19 -3.66 -5.61
C ARG A 11 -28.89 -2.32 -5.38
N SER A 12 -28.11 -1.25 -5.32
CA SER A 12 -28.59 0.09 -4.98
C SER A 12 -28.87 0.92 -6.24
N ASP A 13 -29.74 0.40 -7.11
CA ASP A 13 -29.97 1.02 -8.43
C ASP A 13 -30.71 2.36 -8.36
N ASP A 14 -31.42 2.63 -7.26
CA ASP A 14 -32.14 3.89 -7.03
C ASP A 14 -31.26 5.03 -6.46
N LEU A 15 -30.01 4.73 -6.05
CA LEU A 15 -29.11 5.73 -5.48
C LEU A 15 -28.18 6.32 -6.55
N ARG A 16 -28.16 7.65 -6.66
CA ARG A 16 -27.20 8.37 -7.50
C ARG A 16 -25.82 8.42 -6.83
N GLY A 17 -24.79 7.96 -7.54
CA GLY A 17 -23.39 8.02 -7.10
C GLY A 17 -22.83 6.68 -6.63
N PHE A 18 -21.62 6.70 -6.07
CA PHE A 18 -20.94 5.49 -5.61
C PHE A 18 -21.33 5.16 -4.15
N VAL A 19 -21.98 4.02 -3.96
CA VAL A 19 -22.37 3.51 -2.65
C VAL A 19 -21.45 2.37 -2.25
N VAL A 20 -20.77 2.52 -1.10
CA VAL A 20 -19.88 1.49 -0.56
C VAL A 20 -20.71 0.34 -0.01
N LEU A 21 -20.65 -0.82 -0.67
CA LEU A 21 -21.31 -2.03 -0.18
C LEU A 21 -20.40 -2.80 0.79
N PRO A 22 -20.90 -3.25 1.96
CA PRO A 22 -20.14 -4.05 2.90
C PRO A 22 -19.51 -5.27 2.24
N ARG A 23 -18.20 -5.47 2.47
CA ARG A 23 -17.40 -6.62 2.00
C ARG A 23 -17.33 -6.82 0.47
N ARG A 24 -17.92 -5.94 -0.34
CA ARG A 24 -17.88 -6.02 -1.82
C ARG A 24 -16.46 -6.12 -2.37
N TRP A 25 -15.53 -5.33 -1.85
CA TRP A 25 -14.14 -5.36 -2.29
C TRP A 25 -13.48 -6.73 -2.06
N VAL A 26 -13.87 -7.47 -1.00
CA VAL A 26 -13.30 -8.80 -0.69
C VAL A 26 -13.72 -9.79 -1.76
N VAL A 27 -14.98 -9.75 -2.13
CA VAL A 27 -15.59 -10.59 -3.17
C VAL A 27 -14.97 -10.25 -4.53
N GLU A 28 -14.97 -8.98 -4.90
CA GLU A 28 -14.37 -8.51 -6.16
C GLU A 28 -12.89 -8.86 -6.26
N ARG A 29 -12.12 -8.68 -5.18
CA ARG A 29 -10.70 -9.06 -5.14
C ARG A 29 -10.49 -10.56 -5.33
N THR A 30 -11.40 -11.39 -4.80
CA THR A 30 -11.36 -12.85 -4.96
C THR A 30 -11.62 -13.25 -6.40
N PHE A 31 -12.50 -12.56 -7.12
CA PHE A 31 -12.78 -12.80 -8.54
C PHE A 31 -11.77 -12.15 -9.50
N ALA A 32 -11.14 -11.03 -9.12
CA ALA A 32 -10.07 -10.38 -9.90
C ALA A 32 -8.78 -11.22 -9.98
N TRP A 33 -8.70 -12.24 -9.15
CA TRP A 33 -7.54 -13.07 -8.91
C TRP A 33 -7.40 -14.18 -9.98
N PRO A 34 -8.44 -14.99 -10.26
CA PRO A 34 -8.53 -15.83 -11.45
C PRO A 34 -8.18 -15.09 -12.76
N ALA A 35 -8.48 -13.79 -12.84
CA ALA A 35 -8.22 -13.00 -14.04
C ALA A 35 -6.72 -12.86 -14.43
N ARG A 36 -5.80 -13.24 -13.54
CA ARG A 36 -4.36 -13.30 -13.86
C ARG A 36 -3.97 -14.53 -14.67
N TYR A 37 -4.84 -15.53 -14.76
CA TYR A 37 -4.60 -16.74 -15.52
C TYR A 37 -5.30 -16.61 -16.88
N ARG A 38 -4.50 -16.48 -17.95
CA ARG A 38 -5.01 -16.21 -19.32
C ARG A 38 -6.16 -17.13 -19.73
N ARG A 39 -6.08 -18.40 -19.36
CA ARG A 39 -7.06 -19.44 -19.71
C ARG A 39 -8.43 -19.15 -19.11
N LEU A 40 -8.50 -18.69 -17.85
CA LEU A 40 -9.75 -18.35 -17.15
C LEU A 40 -10.43 -17.06 -17.63
N VAL A 41 -9.76 -16.23 -18.45
CA VAL A 41 -10.32 -14.96 -18.94
C VAL A 41 -10.68 -15.01 -20.42
N ARG A 42 -9.87 -15.71 -21.22
CA ARG A 42 -9.92 -15.61 -22.68
C ARG A 42 -10.43 -16.87 -23.36
N ILE A 43 -10.46 -17.99 -22.65
CA ILE A 43 -10.80 -19.29 -23.23
C ILE A 43 -12.00 -19.82 -22.46
N TYR A 44 -13.12 -19.96 -23.17
CA TYR A 44 -14.24 -20.73 -22.66
C TYR A 44 -13.94 -22.20 -22.87
N GLU A 45 -13.90 -22.97 -21.79
CA GLU A 45 -13.79 -24.42 -21.90
C GLU A 45 -15.11 -24.99 -22.41
N ARG A 46 -15.02 -26.03 -23.25
CA ARG A 46 -16.20 -26.69 -23.83
C ARG A 46 -17.09 -27.33 -22.77
N GLU A 47 -16.48 -27.79 -21.68
CA GLU A 47 -17.19 -28.44 -20.58
C GLU A 47 -16.91 -27.70 -19.26
N PRO A 48 -17.92 -27.58 -18.39
CA PRO A 48 -17.80 -26.85 -17.13
C PRO A 48 -16.78 -27.48 -16.17
N GLU A 49 -16.61 -28.81 -16.22
CA GLU A 49 -15.68 -29.57 -15.37
C GLU A 49 -14.22 -29.12 -15.57
N HIS A 50 -13.83 -28.88 -16.82
CA HIS A 50 -12.52 -28.36 -17.16
C HIS A 50 -12.31 -26.94 -16.60
N HIS A 51 -13.34 -26.10 -16.70
CA HIS A 51 -13.27 -24.74 -16.15
C HIS A 51 -13.18 -24.74 -14.63
N GLU A 52 -13.93 -25.64 -13.97
CA GLU A 52 -13.87 -25.83 -12.53
C GLU A 52 -12.47 -26.28 -12.07
N ALA A 53 -11.89 -27.28 -12.74
CA ALA A 53 -10.53 -27.76 -12.45
C ALA A 53 -9.49 -26.62 -12.56
N LEU A 54 -9.64 -25.73 -13.55
CA LEU A 54 -8.77 -24.57 -13.70
C LEU A 54 -8.94 -23.54 -12.57
N ILE A 55 -10.15 -23.33 -12.07
CA ILE A 55 -10.40 -22.46 -10.89
C ILE A 55 -9.70 -23.04 -9.66
N TRP A 56 -9.84 -24.35 -9.42
CA TRP A 56 -9.16 -25.04 -8.32
C TRP A 56 -7.65 -24.90 -8.42
N TRP A 57 -7.09 -25.19 -9.59
CA TRP A 57 -5.65 -25.07 -9.85
C TRP A 57 -5.14 -23.64 -9.63
N ALA A 58 -5.84 -22.62 -10.16
CA ALA A 58 -5.50 -21.21 -9.98
C ALA A 58 -5.53 -20.77 -8.51
N THR A 59 -6.46 -21.32 -7.74
CA THR A 59 -6.62 -21.05 -6.30
C THR A 59 -5.48 -21.68 -5.52
N VAL A 60 -5.21 -22.98 -5.72
CA VAL A 60 -4.09 -23.71 -5.09
C VAL A 60 -2.77 -23.01 -5.40
N HIS A 61 -2.48 -22.74 -6.67
CA HIS A 61 -1.24 -22.06 -7.07
C HIS A 61 -1.05 -20.71 -6.35
N ARG A 62 -2.12 -19.91 -6.23
CA ARG A 62 -2.06 -18.63 -5.50
C ARG A 62 -1.78 -18.84 -4.02
N MET A 63 -2.50 -19.76 -3.37
CA MET A 63 -2.37 -19.98 -1.93
C MET A 63 -0.99 -20.54 -1.58
N THR A 64 -0.48 -21.50 -2.37
CA THR A 64 0.87 -22.04 -2.21
C THR A 64 1.93 -20.95 -2.35
N ARG A 65 1.79 -20.02 -3.31
CA ARG A 65 2.71 -18.88 -3.46
C ARG A 65 2.67 -17.88 -2.30
N ARG A 66 1.55 -17.78 -1.59
CA ARG A 66 1.46 -16.93 -0.39
C ARG A 66 2.15 -17.63 0.77
N LEU A 67 1.83 -18.90 0.97
CA LEU A 67 2.42 -19.72 2.01
C LEU A 67 3.95 -19.77 1.90
N THR A 68 4.49 -20.01 0.69
CA THR A 68 5.95 -20.05 0.50
C THR A 68 6.63 -18.71 0.76
N ARG A 69 5.96 -17.59 0.52
CA ARG A 69 6.49 -16.26 0.84
C ARG A 69 6.50 -15.99 2.34
N GLU A 70 5.40 -16.35 3.01
CA GLU A 70 5.27 -16.24 4.46
C GLU A 70 6.34 -17.09 5.16
N LEU A 71 6.51 -18.36 4.75
CA LEU A 71 7.53 -19.26 5.28
C LEU A 71 8.96 -18.79 5.02
N ALA A 72 9.21 -18.12 3.88
CA ALA A 72 10.52 -17.59 3.53
C ALA A 72 10.86 -16.26 4.25
N GLY A 73 9.98 -15.75 5.12
CA GLY A 73 10.13 -14.43 5.74
C GLY A 73 10.20 -13.28 4.75
N ARG A 74 9.80 -13.52 3.49
CA ARG A 74 9.84 -12.48 2.45
C ARG A 74 8.64 -11.59 2.64
N PRO A 75 8.83 -10.27 2.85
CA PRO A 75 7.71 -9.36 2.88
C PRO A 75 6.93 -9.46 1.55
N PRO A 76 5.61 -9.24 1.56
CA PRO A 76 4.87 -9.11 0.32
C PRO A 76 5.56 -8.07 -0.56
N HIS A 77 5.69 -8.36 -1.86
CA HIS A 77 6.30 -7.45 -2.84
C HIS A 77 5.98 -6.00 -2.50
N GLY A 78 7.03 -5.21 -2.28
CA GLY A 78 6.93 -3.79 -1.99
C GLY A 78 5.98 -3.15 -2.98
N ARG A 79 4.88 -2.60 -2.46
CA ARG A 79 3.92 -1.87 -3.27
C ARG A 79 4.60 -0.58 -3.70
N TRP A 80 5.21 -0.49 -4.88
CA TRP A 80 5.63 0.77 -5.51
C TRP A 80 6.44 1.75 -4.62
N SER A 81 7.08 1.28 -3.52
CA SER A 81 7.50 2.17 -2.43
C SER A 81 8.61 1.59 -1.54
N ASP A 82 9.38 0.60 -1.99
CA ASP A 82 10.62 0.29 -1.27
C ASP A 82 11.61 1.43 -1.62
N PRO A 83 11.96 2.33 -0.68
CA PRO A 83 12.88 3.42 -0.99
C PRO A 83 14.28 2.85 -1.19
N PRO A 84 15.12 3.46 -2.02
CA PRO A 84 16.52 3.07 -2.14
C PRO A 84 17.24 3.21 -0.78
N PRO A 85 18.31 2.42 -0.53
CA PRO A 85 19.11 2.53 0.67
C PRO A 85 19.71 3.93 0.77
N LEU A 86 19.78 4.47 1.98
CA LEU A 86 20.14 5.87 2.19
C LEU A 86 21.57 6.02 2.65
N ALA A 87 22.07 7.23 2.46
CA ALA A 87 23.38 7.64 2.91
C ALA A 87 23.49 7.55 4.44
N ASP A 88 24.70 7.28 4.92
CA ASP A 88 25.04 7.34 6.33
C ASP A 88 24.93 8.80 6.83
N LEU A 89 23.99 9.06 7.72
CA LEU A 89 23.64 10.42 8.20
C LEU A 89 24.47 10.75 9.45
N SER A 90 25.23 11.84 9.39
CA SER A 90 26.17 12.25 10.44
C SER A 90 25.54 13.12 11.55
N SER A 91 24.34 13.68 11.37
CA SER A 91 23.75 14.59 12.37
C SER A 91 23.33 13.85 13.64
N PRO A 92 23.67 14.34 14.85
CA PRO A 92 23.24 13.72 16.12
C PRO A 92 21.75 13.97 16.42
N ASP A 93 21.15 15.01 15.83
CA ASP A 93 19.76 15.41 16.09
C ASP A 93 18.78 14.89 15.01
N ARG A 94 17.57 14.55 15.44
CA ARG A 94 16.50 14.01 14.57
C ARG A 94 16.07 15.01 13.51
N ARG A 95 15.93 16.29 13.86
CA ARG A 95 15.56 17.34 12.89
C ARG A 95 16.67 17.54 11.89
N GLY A 96 17.93 17.56 12.35
CA GLY A 96 19.12 17.64 11.49
C GLY A 96 19.15 16.52 10.44
N LYS A 97 18.95 15.26 10.87
CA LYS A 97 18.85 14.11 9.94
C LYS A 97 17.74 14.28 8.90
N VAL A 98 16.58 14.81 9.29
CA VAL A 98 15.49 15.08 8.34
C VAL A 98 15.88 16.18 7.35
N LEU A 99 16.49 17.26 7.81
CA LEU A 99 16.94 18.35 6.94
C LEU A 99 18.02 17.88 5.96
N GLU A 100 18.98 17.07 6.41
CA GLU A 100 19.99 16.44 5.54
C GLU A 100 19.33 15.57 4.46
N LEU A 101 18.34 14.74 4.83
CA LEU A 101 17.59 13.92 3.87
C LEU A 101 16.83 14.75 2.84
N LEU A 102 16.18 15.83 3.27
CA LEU A 102 15.44 16.72 2.37
C LEU A 102 16.38 17.49 1.44
N ALA A 103 17.53 17.95 1.96
CA ALA A 103 18.55 18.68 1.21
C ALA A 103 19.29 17.80 0.19
N ALA A 104 19.43 16.50 0.46
CA ALA A 104 20.07 15.56 -0.46
C ALA A 104 19.30 15.40 -1.79
N GLN A 105 17.97 15.58 -1.80
CA GLN A 105 17.12 15.47 -2.99
C GLN A 105 16.05 16.57 -2.99
N PRO A 106 16.41 17.82 -3.33
CA PRO A 106 15.52 18.96 -3.15
C PRO A 106 14.32 18.98 -4.10
N TRP A 107 14.41 18.28 -5.24
CA TRP A 107 13.31 18.12 -6.20
C TRP A 107 12.27 17.08 -5.78
N ARG A 108 12.47 16.36 -4.67
CA ARG A 108 11.65 15.22 -4.27
C ARG A 108 10.71 15.57 -3.11
N ALA A 109 9.45 15.19 -3.24
CA ALA A 109 8.51 15.17 -2.13
C ALA A 109 8.65 13.86 -1.33
N TRP A 110 8.83 13.98 -0.02
CA TRP A 110 9.06 12.87 0.91
C TRP A 110 7.82 12.56 1.74
N LYS A 111 7.46 11.28 1.85
CA LYS A 111 6.41 10.87 2.80
C LYS A 111 6.97 10.81 4.22
N GLY A 112 6.19 11.27 5.19
CA GLY A 112 6.57 11.15 6.60
C GLY A 112 6.80 9.70 7.06
N THR A 113 6.12 8.71 6.45
CA THR A 113 6.35 7.28 6.70
C THR A 113 7.68 6.78 6.17
N GLU A 114 8.10 7.32 5.02
CA GLU A 114 9.38 6.96 4.41
C GLU A 114 10.50 7.54 5.30
N LEU A 115 10.44 8.82 5.64
CA LEU A 115 11.39 9.45 6.57
C LEU A 115 11.49 8.72 7.92
N ALA A 116 10.36 8.23 8.47
CA ALA A 116 10.38 7.48 9.72
C ALA A 116 11.08 6.13 9.60
N ALA A 117 10.80 5.37 8.53
CA ALA A 117 11.41 4.06 8.30
C ALA A 117 12.93 4.16 8.17
N ILE A 118 13.38 5.19 7.47
CA ILE A 118 14.79 5.52 7.23
C ILE A 118 15.53 5.83 8.53
N LEU A 119 14.91 6.64 9.38
CA LEU A 119 15.50 7.12 10.62
C LEU A 119 15.28 6.16 11.79
N GLY A 120 14.68 4.99 11.56
CA GLY A 120 14.37 4.01 12.61
C GLY A 120 13.35 4.50 13.64
N ILE A 121 12.45 5.42 13.26
CA ILE A 121 11.48 6.03 14.17
C ILE A 121 10.25 5.13 14.31
N ALA A 122 10.08 4.53 15.48
CA ALA A 122 8.98 3.60 15.76
C ALA A 122 7.59 4.27 15.82
N ASN A 123 7.50 5.50 16.36
CA ASN A 123 6.22 6.21 16.50
C ASN A 123 5.99 7.21 15.36
N ILE A 124 5.31 6.75 14.31
CA ILE A 124 5.00 7.55 13.13
C ILE A 124 4.07 8.74 13.41
N ASN A 125 3.15 8.62 14.36
CA ASN A 125 2.17 9.68 14.61
C ASN A 125 2.81 10.86 15.33
N SER A 126 3.61 10.60 16.37
CA SER A 126 4.42 11.62 17.02
C SER A 126 5.39 12.28 16.03
N PHE A 127 5.96 11.50 15.11
CA PHE A 127 6.83 12.05 14.08
C PHE A 127 6.10 12.93 13.05
N ARG A 128 4.89 12.54 12.62
CA ARG A 128 4.05 13.38 11.75
C ARG A 128 3.67 14.70 12.42
N VAL A 129 3.40 14.68 13.73
CA VAL A 129 3.16 15.90 14.52
C VAL A 129 4.42 16.77 14.50
N GLN A 130 5.60 16.20 14.75
CA GLN A 130 6.88 16.92 14.65
C GLN A 130 7.11 17.52 13.26
N LEU A 131 6.91 16.75 12.19
CA LEU A 131 7.04 17.24 10.81
C LEU A 131 6.04 18.36 10.51
N SER A 132 4.79 18.25 10.98
CA SER A 132 3.81 19.32 10.82
C SER A 132 4.21 20.57 11.59
N GLN A 133 4.69 20.42 12.83
CA GLN A 133 5.19 21.51 13.65
C GLN A 133 6.40 22.19 13.01
N TRP A 134 7.37 21.43 12.52
CA TRP A 134 8.54 21.96 11.81
C TRP A 134 8.16 22.67 10.51
N SER A 135 7.09 22.23 9.85
CA SER A 135 6.54 22.95 8.71
C SER A 135 5.93 24.29 9.13
N HIS A 136 5.13 24.33 10.21
CA HIS A 136 4.62 25.59 10.76
C HIS A 136 5.72 26.54 11.24
N GLN A 137 6.84 25.99 11.71
CA GLN A 137 8.02 26.76 12.14
C GLN A 137 8.94 27.18 10.97
N GLY A 138 8.62 26.78 9.73
CA GLY A 138 9.39 27.17 8.54
C GLY A 138 10.71 26.43 8.36
N TYR A 139 10.91 25.27 8.98
CA TYR A 139 12.10 24.44 8.76
C TYR A 139 11.97 23.55 7.52
N ILE A 140 10.74 23.11 7.19
CA ILE A 140 10.44 22.23 6.06
C ILE A 140 9.18 22.69 5.33
N ASN A 141 9.09 22.43 4.04
CA ASN A 141 7.90 22.72 3.26
C ASN A 141 6.92 21.53 3.29
N LYS A 142 5.62 21.80 3.42
CA LYS A 142 4.57 20.77 3.32
C LYS A 142 3.88 20.90 1.96
N ILE A 143 4.30 20.05 1.03
CA ILE A 143 3.86 20.07 -0.38
C ILE A 143 2.44 19.49 -0.53
N GLY A 144 2.03 18.58 0.36
CA GLY A 144 0.73 17.92 0.29
C GLY A 144 0.45 17.05 1.52
N PRO A 145 -0.60 16.20 1.48
CA PRO A 145 -0.97 15.36 2.60
C PRO A 145 0.16 14.40 3.00
N ALA A 146 0.79 14.68 4.15
CA ALA A 146 1.96 13.97 4.66
C ALA A 146 3.17 13.93 3.71
N LEU A 147 3.26 14.91 2.80
CA LEU A 147 4.37 15.11 1.88
C LEU A 147 5.17 16.35 2.28
N TYR A 148 6.48 16.17 2.42
CA TYR A 148 7.41 17.17 2.91
C TYR A 148 8.56 17.35 1.93
N GLY A 149 9.04 18.58 1.78
CA GLY A 149 10.19 18.94 0.96
C GLY A 149 11.07 19.95 1.68
N PRO A 150 12.26 20.26 1.14
CA PRO A 150 13.03 21.37 1.65
C PRO A 150 12.24 22.68 1.53
N MET A 151 12.56 23.65 2.39
CA MET A 151 12.05 25.01 2.20
C MET A 151 12.52 25.56 0.85
N PRO A 152 11.67 26.27 0.11
CA PRO A 152 12.11 26.96 -1.09
C PRO A 152 13.15 28.01 -0.67
N THR A 153 14.36 27.91 -1.22
CA THR A 153 15.36 28.97 -1.08
C THR A 153 14.82 30.20 -1.79
N SER A 154 14.56 31.28 -1.04
CA SER A 154 14.23 32.57 -1.62
C SER A 154 15.38 33.02 -2.50
N THR A 155 15.20 33.01 -3.82
CA THR A 155 16.09 33.65 -4.79
C THR A 155 15.86 35.16 -4.78
#